data_AF-A0A6B2T490-F1
#
_entry.id   AF-A0A6B2T490-F1
#
_cell.length_a   1.000
_cell.length_b   1.000
_cell.length_c   1.000
_cell.angle_alpha   90.00
_cell.angle_beta   90.00
_cell.angle_gamma   90.00
#
_symmetry.space_group_name_H-M   'P 1'
#
loop_
_entity.id
_entity.type
_entity.pdbx_description
1 polymer ?
#
loop_
_entity_poly.entity_id
_entity_poly.type
_entity_poly.pdbx_seq_one_letter_code
_entity_poly.pdbx_strand_id
1 'polypeptide(L)'
;KPAELRPVVQGMVPRGVDTVVRAVIDPAAGAVLSFGLAGAASELLGDTAHRLVPVTDREAGSLIRSIRTAPLLFGWRGSAPVDTPALEELLQRVSRLVDDHPEVVGVSLEPVVVAQRGLSVLDASVRLAPPPARDDLGPRTLPGY
;
A
#
# COMPACT_ATOMS: atom_id res chain seq x y z
N LYS A 1 14.94 21.63 17.97
CA LYS A 1 13.54 22.05 18.16
C LYS A 1 12.71 21.27 17.15
N PRO A 2 11.70 20.48 17.54
CA PRO A 2 10.76 19.96 16.55
C PRO A 2 10.20 21.18 15.79
N ALA A 3 10.19 21.12 14.46
CA ALA A 3 9.59 22.17 13.65
C ALA A 3 8.16 22.41 14.15
N GLU A 4 7.74 23.68 14.26
CA GLU A 4 6.39 24.02 14.70
C GLU A 4 5.37 23.33 13.78
N LEU A 5 4.73 22.27 14.27
CA LEU A 5 3.66 21.58 13.55
C LEU A 5 2.46 22.52 13.51
N ARG A 6 2.12 23.02 12.33
CA ARG A 6 0.93 23.82 12.10
C ARG A 6 -0.27 22.91 11.88
N PRO A 7 -1.41 23.15 12.55
CA PRO A 7 -2.61 22.38 12.30
C PRO A 7 -3.07 22.58 10.85
N VAL A 8 -3.55 21.50 10.25
CA VAL A 8 -4.18 21.50 8.92
C VAL A 8 -5.66 21.17 9.06
N VAL A 9 -6.51 21.85 8.29
CA VAL A 9 -7.93 21.53 8.20
C VAL A 9 -8.14 20.66 6.97
N GLN A 10 -8.75 19.50 7.16
CA GLN A 10 -9.06 18.54 6.10
C GLN A 10 -10.56 18.24 6.09
N GLY A 11 -11.08 17.89 4.90
CA GLY A 11 -12.48 17.46 4.76
C GLY A 11 -12.70 16.06 5.33
N MET A 12 -13.90 15.81 5.86
CA MET A 12 -14.31 14.46 6.26
C MET A 12 -14.57 13.61 5.01
N VAL A 13 -13.97 12.43 4.95
CA VAL A 13 -14.13 11.52 3.81
C VAL A 13 -15.38 10.63 3.97
N PRO A 14 -15.97 10.14 2.87
CA PRO A 14 -17.02 9.13 2.92
C PRO A 14 -16.55 7.87 3.66
N ARG A 15 -17.50 7.15 4.27
CA ARG A 15 -17.21 5.84 4.88
C ARG A 15 -16.77 4.84 3.80
N GLY A 16 -15.83 3.99 4.17
CA GLY A 16 -15.28 2.94 3.32
C GLY A 16 -14.60 1.87 4.14
N VAL A 17 -13.82 1.02 3.48
CA VAL A 17 -12.95 0.06 4.13
C VAL A 17 -11.58 0.69 4.29
N ASP A 18 -11.06 0.68 5.51
CA ASP A 18 -9.72 1.20 5.81
C ASP A 18 -8.68 0.17 5.40
N THR A 19 -7.71 0.60 4.60
CA THR A 19 -6.63 -0.25 4.06
C THR A 19 -5.27 0.35 4.32
N VAL A 20 -4.24 -0.48 4.19
CA VAL A 20 -2.83 -0.11 4.38
C VAL A 20 -2.09 -0.46 3.10
N VAL A 21 -1.38 0.52 2.54
CA VAL A 21 -0.48 0.32 1.41
C VAL A 21 0.91 0.78 1.84
N ARG A 22 1.90 -0.10 1.74
CA ARG A 22 3.29 0.23 2.06
C ARG A 22 4.20 -0.21 0.93
N ALA A 23 5.27 0.53 0.70
CA ALA A 23 6.38 0.09 -0.13
C ALA A 23 7.68 0.31 0.64
N VAL A 24 8.59 -0.66 0.61
CA VAL A 24 9.88 -0.60 1.30
C VAL A 24 10.96 -1.23 0.44
N ILE A 25 12.22 -0.82 0.66
CA ILE A 25 13.37 -1.51 0.08
C ILE A 25 13.80 -2.62 1.03
N ASP A 26 13.62 -3.86 0.60
CA ASP A 26 14.14 -5.05 1.27
C ASP A 26 15.58 -5.33 0.77
N PRO A 27 16.57 -5.54 1.66
CA PRO A 27 17.95 -5.78 1.25
C PRO A 27 18.16 -7.03 0.38
N ALA A 28 17.30 -8.05 0.49
CA ALA A 28 17.42 -9.30 -0.24
C ALA A 28 16.56 -9.30 -1.52
N ALA A 29 15.42 -8.61 -1.51
CA ALA A 29 14.42 -8.69 -2.58
C ALA A 29 14.33 -7.41 -3.44
N GLY A 30 14.91 -6.30 -2.98
CA GLY A 30 14.71 -4.98 -3.57
C GLY A 30 13.37 -4.36 -3.13
N ALA A 31 12.78 -3.52 -3.98
CA ALA A 31 11.52 -2.85 -3.67
C ALA A 31 10.33 -3.84 -3.55
N VAL A 32 9.67 -3.82 -2.40
CA VAL A 32 8.50 -4.66 -2.07
C VAL A 32 7.29 -3.77 -1.80
N LEU A 33 6.19 -4.05 -2.49
CA LEU A 33 4.87 -3.47 -2.24
C LEU A 33 4.07 -4.42 -1.34
N SER A 34 3.44 -3.86 -0.32
CA SER A 34 2.66 -4.56 0.71
C SER A 34 1.24 -3.99 0.77
N PHE A 35 0.25 -4.86 0.90
CA PHE A 35 -1.15 -4.49 1.00
C PHE A 35 -1.87 -5.31 2.08
N GLY A 36 -2.73 -4.65 2.86
CA GLY A 36 -3.60 -5.27 3.85
C GLY A 36 -4.76 -4.36 4.23
N LEU A 37 -5.69 -4.87 5.05
CA LEU A 37 -6.68 -4.00 5.70
C LEU A 37 -6.08 -3.33 6.94
N ALA A 38 -6.54 -2.13 7.27
CA ALA A 38 -6.13 -1.45 8.50
C ALA A 38 -6.89 -2.01 9.71
N GLY A 39 -6.28 -1.88 10.88
CA GLY A 39 -6.89 -2.21 12.16
C GLY A 39 -6.29 -3.43 12.84
N ALA A 40 -6.43 -3.46 14.16
CA ALA A 40 -5.71 -4.36 15.05
C ALA A 40 -5.87 -5.86 14.72
N ALA A 41 -7.03 -6.29 14.21
CA ALA A 41 -7.24 -7.69 13.85
C ALA A 41 -6.41 -8.11 12.64
N SER A 42 -6.29 -7.24 11.63
CA SER A 42 -5.48 -7.48 10.44
C SER A 42 -4.00 -7.55 10.80
N GLU A 43 -3.54 -6.60 11.63
CA GLU A 43 -2.17 -6.55 12.15
C GLU A 43 -1.83 -7.79 13.00
N LEU A 44 -2.69 -8.15 13.95
CA LEU A 44 -2.48 -9.29 14.85
C LEU A 44 -2.38 -10.61 14.08
N LEU A 45 -3.19 -10.76 13.03
CA LEU A 45 -3.20 -11.97 12.22
C LEU A 45 -2.10 -11.97 11.15
N GLY A 46 -1.42 -10.85 10.93
CA GLY A 46 -0.47 -10.70 9.83
C GLY A 46 -1.15 -10.82 8.47
N ASP A 47 -2.36 -10.28 8.31
CA ASP A 47 -3.13 -10.39 7.06
C ASP A 47 -2.69 -9.36 6.01
N THR A 48 -1.43 -9.48 5.60
CA THR A 48 -0.78 -8.65 4.58
C THR A 48 -0.27 -9.53 3.47
N ALA A 49 -0.32 -9.02 2.24
CA ALA A 49 0.25 -9.67 1.07
C ALA A 49 1.29 -8.78 0.42
N HIS A 50 2.20 -9.39 -0.36
CA HIS A 50 3.39 -8.74 -0.89
C HIS A 50 3.60 -9.02 -2.39
N ARG A 51 4.17 -8.05 -3.10
CA ARG A 51 4.65 -8.18 -4.48
C ARG A 51 5.97 -7.43 -4.65
N LEU A 52 6.82 -7.91 -5.55
CA LEU A 52 7.97 -7.14 -6.00
C LEU A 52 7.51 -5.99 -6.89
N VAL A 53 8.21 -4.87 -6.80
CA VAL A 53 8.06 -3.73 -7.70
C VAL A 53 8.97 -3.94 -8.93
N PRO A 54 8.56 -3.58 -10.16
CA PRO A 54 7.28 -2.99 -10.52
C PRO A 54 6.14 -4.02 -10.58
N VAL A 55 4.96 -3.60 -10.13
CA VAL A 55 3.72 -4.39 -10.10
C VAL A 55 2.90 -4.13 -11.36
N THR A 56 2.48 -5.21 -12.02
CA THR A 56 1.53 -5.18 -13.14
C THR A 56 0.08 -5.01 -12.67
N ASP A 57 -0.82 -4.66 -13.58
CA ASP A 57 -2.26 -4.60 -13.34
C ASP A 57 -2.83 -5.93 -12.80
N ARG A 58 -2.44 -7.05 -13.40
CA ARG A 58 -2.82 -8.39 -12.97
C ARG A 58 -2.31 -8.70 -11.56
N GLU A 59 -1.08 -8.32 -11.26
CA GLU A 59 -0.51 -8.52 -9.93
C GLU A 59 -1.17 -7.65 -8.87
N ALA A 60 -1.53 -6.40 -9.17
CA ALA A 60 -2.27 -5.53 -8.26
C ALA A 60 -3.63 -6.14 -7.90
N GLY A 61 -4.38 -6.61 -8.90
CA GLY A 61 -5.66 -7.28 -8.66
C GLY A 61 -5.51 -8.60 -7.89
N SER A 62 -4.46 -9.38 -8.17
CA SER A 62 -4.14 -10.60 -7.42
C SER A 62 -3.73 -10.31 -5.98
N LEU A 63 -2.95 -9.25 -5.76
CA LEU A 63 -2.46 -8.83 -4.44
C LEU A 63 -3.65 -8.51 -3.53
N ILE A 64 -4.60 -7.69 -3.99
CA ILE A 64 -5.81 -7.34 -3.24
C ILE A 64 -6.61 -8.57 -2.84
N ARG A 65 -6.74 -9.55 -3.74
CA ARG A 65 -7.54 -10.76 -3.51
C ARG A 65 -6.85 -11.81 -2.65
N SER A 66 -5.55 -11.64 -2.37
CA SER A 66 -4.74 -12.65 -1.68
C SER A 66 -4.75 -12.56 -0.15
N ILE A 67 -5.14 -11.41 0.41
CA ILE A 67 -5.34 -11.28 1.86
C ILE A 67 -6.60 -12.03 2.30
N ARG A 68 -6.61 -12.63 3.49
CA ARG A 68 -7.75 -13.43 3.98
C ARG A 68 -9.00 -12.60 4.19
N THR A 69 -8.82 -11.32 4.51
CA THR A 69 -9.89 -10.36 4.76
C THR A 69 -10.41 -9.66 3.49
N ALA A 70 -9.90 -10.04 2.30
CA ALA A 70 -10.34 -9.49 1.01
C ALA A 70 -11.87 -9.49 0.78
N PRO A 71 -12.67 -10.47 1.27
CA PRO A 71 -14.13 -10.41 1.15
C PRO A 71 -14.78 -9.13 1.66
N LEU A 72 -14.17 -8.43 2.62
CA LEU A 72 -14.67 -7.13 3.11
C LEU A 72 -14.67 -6.05 2.01
N LEU A 73 -13.77 -6.14 1.03
CA LEU A 73 -13.70 -5.22 -0.11
C LEU A 73 -14.76 -5.52 -1.17
N PHE A 74 -15.25 -6.75 -1.26
CA PHE A 74 -16.19 -7.20 -2.29
C PHE A 74 -17.64 -7.32 -1.79
N GLY A 75 -17.90 -6.88 -0.56
CA GLY A 75 -19.21 -6.94 0.09
C GLY A 75 -19.33 -8.15 1.03
N TRP A 76 -19.53 -7.87 2.32
CA TRP A 76 -19.64 -8.86 3.37
C TRP A 76 -20.76 -8.49 4.34
N ARG A 77 -21.61 -9.45 4.70
CA ARG A 77 -22.76 -9.24 5.62
C ARG A 77 -23.62 -8.01 5.28
N GLY A 78 -23.92 -7.84 3.99
CA GLY A 78 -24.79 -6.76 3.51
C GLY A 78 -24.09 -5.43 3.24
N SER A 79 -22.76 -5.33 3.41
CA SER A 79 -22.01 -4.18 2.87
C SER A 79 -21.94 -4.25 1.35
N ALA A 80 -21.93 -3.07 0.71
CA ALA A 80 -21.65 -2.98 -0.73
C ALA A 80 -20.15 -3.14 -0.98
N PRO A 81 -19.74 -3.64 -2.16
CA PRO A 81 -18.35 -3.63 -2.58
C PRO A 81 -17.77 -2.21 -2.64
N VAL A 82 -16.47 -2.09 -2.41
CA VAL A 82 -15.72 -0.85 -2.57
C VAL A 82 -15.13 -0.73 -3.97
N ASP A 83 -14.62 0.44 -4.32
CA ASP A 83 -13.97 0.73 -5.60
C ASP A 83 -12.57 0.08 -5.68
N THR A 84 -12.54 -1.24 -5.87
CA THR A 84 -11.28 -1.98 -6.02
C THR A 84 -10.47 -1.56 -7.26
N PRO A 85 -11.05 -1.15 -8.40
CA PRO A 85 -10.28 -0.57 -9.50
C PRO A 85 -9.45 0.66 -9.08
N ALA A 86 -10.03 1.58 -8.30
CA ALA A 86 -9.27 2.73 -7.77
C ALA A 86 -8.11 2.29 -6.86
N LEU A 87 -8.32 1.23 -6.08
CA LEU A 87 -7.27 0.64 -5.23
C LEU A 87 -6.16 -0.03 -6.07
N GLU A 88 -6.52 -0.78 -7.12
CA GLU A 88 -5.55 -1.37 -8.07
C GLU A 88 -4.70 -0.28 -8.74
N GLU A 89 -5.32 0.85 -9.11
CA GLU A 89 -4.61 2.02 -9.65
C GLU A 89 -3.64 2.64 -8.63
N LEU A 90 -4.07 2.80 -7.37
CA LEU A 90 -3.20 3.32 -6.30
C LEU A 90 -1.97 2.43 -6.10
N LEU A 91 -2.15 1.10 -6.04
CA LEU A 91 -1.05 0.15 -5.89
C LEU A 91 -0.04 0.27 -7.04
N GLN A 92 -0.52 0.38 -8.29
CA GLN A 92 0.34 0.58 -9.45
C GLN A 92 1.08 1.93 -9.40
N ARG A 93 0.41 3.00 -8.95
CA ARG A 93 1.05 4.33 -8.80
C ARG A 93 2.13 4.34 -7.72
N VAL A 94 1.90 3.70 -6.58
CA VAL A 94 2.91 3.55 -5.53
C VAL A 94 4.07 2.70 -6.03
N SER A 95 3.77 1.62 -6.75
CA SER A 95 4.79 0.78 -7.38
C SER A 95 5.67 1.59 -8.34
N ARG A 96 5.07 2.38 -9.24
CA ARG A 96 5.84 3.25 -10.16
C ARG A 96 6.63 4.31 -9.42
N LEU A 97 6.06 4.93 -8.39
CA LEU A 97 6.76 5.95 -7.60
C LEU A 97 8.10 5.44 -7.06
N VAL A 98 8.12 4.24 -6.48
CA VAL A 98 9.33 3.64 -5.90
C VAL A 98 10.28 3.11 -6.97
N ASP A 99 9.77 2.64 -8.11
CA ASP A 99 10.59 2.17 -9.24
C ASP A 99 11.31 3.33 -9.94
N ASP A 100 10.59 4.44 -10.18
CA ASP A 100 11.07 5.61 -10.89
C ASP A 100 12.01 6.49 -10.04
N HIS A 101 11.90 6.45 -8.71
CA HIS A 101 12.65 7.31 -7.78
C HIS A 101 13.40 6.46 -6.73
N PRO A 102 14.64 6.03 -7.01
CA PRO A 102 15.42 5.16 -6.11
C PRO A 102 15.76 5.77 -4.74
N GLU A 103 15.66 7.10 -4.61
CA GLU A 103 15.77 7.80 -3.34
C GLU A 103 14.58 7.56 -2.40
N VAL A 104 13.42 7.12 -2.93
CA VAL A 104 12.23 6.79 -2.16
C VAL A 104 12.37 5.38 -1.58
N VAL A 105 12.95 5.31 -0.38
CA VAL A 105 13.23 4.03 0.28
C VAL A 105 12.08 3.50 1.15
N GLY A 106 11.01 4.28 1.29
CA GLY A 106 9.82 3.85 1.99
C GLY A 106 8.62 4.74 1.72
N VAL A 107 7.46 4.13 1.51
CA VAL A 107 6.16 4.80 1.42
C VAL A 107 5.21 4.07 2.34
N SER A 108 4.41 4.80 3.11
CA SER A 108 3.34 4.23 3.92
C SER A 108 2.11 5.09 3.83
N LEU A 109 1.02 4.51 3.34
CA LEU A 109 -0.29 5.13 3.24
C LEU A 109 -1.22 4.39 4.20
N GLU A 110 -1.61 5.04 5.30
CA GLU A 110 -2.36 4.41 6.38
C GLU A 110 -3.14 5.42 7.24
N PRO A 111 -4.49 5.37 7.27
CA PRO A 111 -5.35 4.53 6.45
C PRO A 111 -5.57 5.12 5.05
N VAL A 112 -5.76 4.23 4.09
CA VAL A 112 -6.40 4.53 2.81
C VAL A 112 -7.84 4.04 2.89
N VAL A 113 -8.80 4.97 2.92
CA VAL A 113 -10.22 4.66 2.96
C VAL A 113 -10.72 4.40 1.54
N VAL A 114 -11.11 3.18 1.25
CA VAL A 114 -11.68 2.80 -0.06
C VAL A 114 -13.20 2.79 0.06
N ALA A 115 -13.85 3.77 -0.56
CA ALA A 115 -15.30 3.90 -0.54
C ALA A 115 -15.94 3.14 -1.71
N GLN A 116 -17.27 3.15 -1.81
CA GLN A 116 -17.97 2.57 -2.97
C GLN A 116 -17.60 3.25 -4.30
N ARG A 117 -17.14 4.50 -4.23
CA ARG A 117 -16.70 5.30 -5.38
C ARG A 117 -15.44 6.06 -4.99
N GLY A 118 -14.31 5.66 -5.55
CA GLY A 118 -12.99 6.20 -5.24
C GLY A 118 -12.45 5.83 -3.86
N LEU A 119 -11.33 6.44 -3.53
CA LEU A 119 -10.62 6.27 -2.27
C LEU A 119 -10.05 7.60 -1.77
N SER A 120 -9.62 7.63 -0.51
CA SER A 120 -8.94 8.77 0.08
C SER A 120 -7.80 8.30 0.98
N VAL A 121 -6.61 8.85 0.78
CA VAL A 121 -5.45 8.63 1.64
C VAL A 121 -5.52 9.63 2.79
N LEU A 122 -5.72 9.16 4.02
CA LEU A 122 -5.86 10.06 5.18
C LEU A 122 -4.52 10.48 5.77
N ASP A 123 -3.55 9.58 5.73
CA ASP A 123 -2.17 9.88 6.12
C ASP A 123 -1.18 9.18 5.20
N ALA A 124 -0.05 9.84 4.99
CA ALA A 124 1.01 9.39 4.11
C ALA A 124 2.37 9.81 4.70
N SER A 125 3.27 8.84 4.82
CA SER A 125 4.67 9.10 5.14
C SER A 125 5.56 8.55 4.03
N VAL A 126 6.61 9.31 3.71
CA VAL A 126 7.62 8.95 2.73
C VAL A 126 8.98 9.10 3.39
N ARG A 127 9.82 8.08 3.26
CA ARG A 127 11.22 8.11 3.69
C ARG A 127 12.12 8.21 2.47
N LEU A 128 13.04 9.17 2.55
CA LEU A 128 14.06 9.38 1.54
C LEU A 128 15.43 8.97 2.08
N ALA A 129 16.25 8.36 1.24
CA ALA A 129 17.66 8.13 1.50
C ALA A 129 18.45 8.29 0.19
N PRO A 130 19.78 8.51 0.25
CA PRO A 130 20.61 8.44 -0.95
C PRO A 130 20.34 7.12 -1.69
N PRO A 131 20.22 7.16 -3.02
CA PRO A 131 19.88 5.97 -3.78
C PRO A 131 20.95 4.90 -3.54
N PRO A 132 20.55 3.65 -3.23
CA PRO A 132 21.52 2.57 -3.11
C PRO A 132 22.25 2.38 -4.45
N ALA A 133 23.49 1.90 -4.41
CA ALA A 133 24.16 1.46 -5.62
C ALA A 133 23.29 0.35 -6.24
N ARG A 134 22.83 0.54 -7.48
CA ARG A 134 22.04 -0.47 -8.20
C ARG A 134 22.92 -1.69 -8.49
N ASP A 135 22.89 -2.67 -7.59
CA ASP A 135 23.54 -3.97 -7.75
C ASP A 135 22.54 -5.09 -8.07
N ASP A 136 21.27 -4.75 -8.27
CA ASP A 136 20.11 -5.62 -8.44
C ASP A 136 19.98 -6.22 -9.86
N LEU A 137 21.11 -6.46 -10.53
CA LEU A 137 21.16 -7.05 -11.88
C LEU A 137 20.83 -8.57 -11.89
N GLY A 138 20.62 -9.17 -10.72
CA GLY A 138 20.29 -10.59 -10.56
C GLY A 138 18.78 -10.86 -10.46
N PRO A 139 18.35 -12.13 -10.57
CA PRO A 139 16.96 -12.52 -10.33
C PRO A 139 16.53 -12.16 -8.91
N ARG A 140 15.43 -11.43 -8.77
CA ARG A 140 14.83 -11.08 -7.47
C ARG A 140 13.85 -12.15 -7.02
N THR A 141 13.89 -12.49 -5.74
CA THR A 141 12.92 -13.40 -5.10
C THR A 141 12.40 -12.75 -3.83
N LEU A 142 11.11 -12.96 -3.54
CA LEU A 142 10.58 -12.60 -2.22
C LEU A 142 10.97 -13.72 -1.25
N PRO A 143 11.81 -13.45 -0.24
CA PRO A 143 11.98 -14.39 0.87
C PRO A 143 10.63 -14.56 1.59
N GLY A 144 10.48 -15.61 2.41
CA GLY A 144 9.21 -15.94 3.06
C GLY A 144 8.66 -14.79 3.91
N TYR A 145 7.79 -13.98 3.30
CA TYR A 145 6.91 -12.99 3.90
C TYR A 145 5.56 -13.62 4.23
#